data_AF-A0A7K2WI22-F1
#
_entry.id   AF-A0A7K2WI22-F1
#
_cell.length_a   1.000
_cell.length_b   1.000
_cell.length_c   1.000
_cell.angle_alpha   90.00
_cell.angle_beta   90.00
_cell.angle_gamma   90.00
#
_symmetry.space_group_name_H-M   'P 1'
#
loop_
_entity.id
_entity.type
_entity.pdbx_description
1 polymer ?
#
loop_
_entity_poly.entity_id
_entity_poly.type
_entity_poly.pdbx_seq_one_letter_code
_entity_poly.pdbx_strand_id
1 'polypeptide(L)'
;TSLVDARSGGGRCATSPRITLRSDDAPASVREADAALTALGYAVDLKLPRTEKAKHRRLGNNSLVKDRRQGGLGRLVIKNGTSSDAVVTLTKGQRTNFTVYIRKGQDATVRRVADGAYTVYFTSGTDWSGSKRSFTRDCSFQKFDDKADFNTRQVSGGTQYTILTFSLEKSIGGNATTSEVPEDEFPS
;
A
#
# COMPACT_ATOMS: atom_id res chain seq x y z
N THR A 1 24.99 -15.38 -17.78
CA THR A 1 23.66 -14.76 -17.71
C THR A 1 23.78 -13.49 -16.88
N SER A 2 23.65 -12.33 -17.51
CA SER A 2 24.01 -11.04 -16.90
C SER A 2 22.89 -10.54 -15.98
N LEU A 3 23.26 -10.03 -14.80
CA LEU A 3 22.38 -9.44 -13.75
C LEU A 3 21.69 -8.12 -14.18
N VAL A 4 21.59 -7.84 -15.48
CA VAL A 4 21.13 -6.56 -16.03
C VAL A 4 19.60 -6.42 -16.00
N ASP A 5 18.86 -7.51 -15.78
CA ASP A 5 17.39 -7.47 -15.77
C ASP A 5 16.77 -7.19 -14.40
N ALA A 6 17.56 -7.00 -13.34
CA ALA A 6 17.06 -6.46 -12.07
C ALA A 6 16.89 -4.92 -12.16
N ARG A 7 16.20 -4.41 -13.18
CA ARG A 7 15.61 -3.08 -13.08
C ARG A 7 14.60 -3.17 -11.95
N SER A 8 14.93 -2.62 -10.78
CA SER A 8 13.90 -2.33 -9.78
C SER A 8 12.90 -1.44 -10.49
N GLY A 9 11.73 -1.98 -10.83
CA GLY A 9 10.68 -1.21 -11.46
C GLY A 9 10.51 0.06 -10.64
N GLY A 10 10.65 1.24 -11.27
CA GLY A 10 10.47 2.53 -10.61
C GLY A 10 9.03 2.79 -10.17
N GLY A 11 8.22 1.73 -10.05
CA GLY A 11 6.86 1.73 -9.57
C GLY A 11 6.78 2.10 -8.09
N ARG A 12 5.56 2.37 -7.64
CA ARG A 12 5.23 2.65 -6.24
C ARG A 12 5.60 1.47 -5.33
N CYS A 13 5.56 0.23 -5.80
CA CYS A 13 5.90 -1.00 -5.11
C CYS A 13 7.30 -1.50 -5.50
N ALA A 14 8.32 -0.84 -4.98
CA ALA A 14 9.71 -1.18 -5.31
C ALA A 14 10.55 -1.43 -4.05
N THR A 15 10.99 -2.67 -3.91
CA THR A 15 11.97 -3.11 -2.91
C THR A 15 13.39 -2.74 -3.33
N SER A 16 14.27 -2.46 -2.36
CA SER A 16 15.69 -2.23 -2.61
C SER A 16 16.36 -3.49 -3.18
N PRO A 17 17.17 -3.40 -4.25
CA PRO A 17 17.94 -4.53 -4.79
C PRO A 17 18.84 -5.23 -3.75
N ARG A 18 19.31 -4.50 -2.74
CA ARG A 18 20.13 -5.09 -1.66
C ARG A 18 19.33 -5.98 -0.71
N ILE A 19 18.02 -5.73 -0.61
CA ILE A 19 17.11 -6.54 0.19
C ILE A 19 16.68 -7.76 -0.62
N THR A 20 16.36 -7.60 -1.91
CA THR A 20 16.01 -8.74 -2.78
C THR A 20 17.17 -9.73 -2.81
N LEU A 21 18.38 -9.23 -3.09
CA LEU A 21 19.58 -10.04 -3.15
C LEU A 21 19.89 -10.75 -1.83
N ARG A 22 19.47 -10.20 -0.69
CA ARG A 22 19.66 -10.88 0.61
C ARG A 22 18.80 -12.15 0.73
N SER A 23 17.62 -12.11 0.15
CA SER A 23 16.62 -13.18 0.23
C SER A 23 16.80 -14.24 -0.85
N ASP A 24 17.65 -13.98 -1.85
CA ASP A 24 18.01 -14.93 -2.90
C ASP A 24 19.08 -15.92 -2.43
N ASP A 25 19.07 -17.13 -3.00
CA ASP A 25 20.11 -18.14 -2.75
C ASP A 25 21.41 -17.86 -3.52
N ALA A 26 21.36 -17.01 -4.55
CA ALA A 26 22.48 -16.72 -5.44
C ALA A 26 23.75 -16.24 -4.71
N PRO A 27 23.70 -15.37 -3.69
CA PRO A 27 24.91 -14.99 -2.96
C PRO A 27 25.46 -16.10 -2.08
N ALA A 28 24.63 -17.06 -1.65
CA ALA A 28 25.11 -18.22 -0.90
C ALA A 28 25.84 -19.19 -1.85
N SER A 29 25.23 -19.51 -2.98
CA SER A 29 25.84 -20.39 -3.99
C SER A 29 27.14 -19.83 -4.56
N VAL A 30 27.25 -18.50 -4.75
CA VAL A 30 28.50 -17.87 -5.17
C VAL A 30 29.60 -18.01 -4.11
N ARG A 31 29.27 -17.92 -2.81
CA ARG A 31 30.26 -18.15 -1.73
C ARG A 31 30.69 -19.61 -1.65
N GLU A 32 29.76 -20.53 -1.86
CA GLU A 32 30.07 -21.97 -1.88
C GLU A 32 30.98 -22.32 -3.06
N ALA A 33 30.70 -21.77 -4.24
CA ALA A 33 31.54 -21.95 -5.43
C ALA A 33 32.94 -21.35 -5.24
N ASP A 34 33.03 -20.16 -4.65
CA ASP A 34 34.30 -19.51 -4.30
C ASP A 34 35.14 -20.38 -3.35
N ALA A 35 34.52 -20.92 -2.30
CA ALA A 35 35.16 -21.83 -1.36
C ALA A 35 35.64 -23.13 -2.04
N ALA A 36 34.83 -23.69 -2.94
CA ALA A 36 35.17 -24.91 -3.67
C ALA A 36 36.35 -24.71 -4.63
N LEU A 37 36.38 -23.60 -5.37
CA LEU A 37 37.49 -23.27 -6.28
C LEU A 37 38.77 -22.98 -5.51
N THR A 38 38.67 -22.26 -4.38
CA THR A 38 39.80 -22.01 -3.49
C THR A 38 40.38 -23.30 -2.93
N ALA A 39 39.54 -24.26 -2.53
CA ALA A 39 39.97 -25.58 -2.05
C ALA A 39 40.69 -26.41 -3.13
N LEU A 40 40.40 -26.19 -4.41
CA LEU A 40 41.09 -26.81 -5.54
C LEU A 40 42.40 -26.09 -5.93
N GLY A 41 42.79 -25.04 -5.19
CA GLY A 41 44.02 -24.28 -5.44
C GLY A 41 43.89 -23.20 -6.51
N TYR A 42 42.69 -22.90 -6.98
CA TYR A 42 42.45 -21.76 -7.86
C TYR A 42 42.37 -20.47 -7.03
N ALA A 43 43.16 -19.47 -7.40
CA ALA A 43 43.05 -18.14 -6.81
C ALA A 43 41.83 -17.41 -7.41
N VAL A 44 40.78 -17.26 -6.60
CA VAL A 44 39.55 -16.55 -6.97
C VAL A 44 39.33 -15.38 -5.99
N ASP A 45 39.01 -14.19 -6.50
CA ASP A 45 38.62 -13.01 -5.68
C ASP A 45 37.21 -12.56 -6.09
N LEU A 46 36.20 -13.23 -5.54
CA LEU A 46 34.79 -12.90 -5.77
C LEU A 46 34.29 -11.84 -4.79
N LYS A 47 34.13 -10.61 -5.26
CA LYS A 47 33.55 -9.51 -4.48
C LYS A 47 32.03 -9.47 -4.60
N LEU A 48 31.35 -9.98 -3.57
CA LEU A 48 29.91 -9.89 -3.46
C LEU A 48 29.44 -8.47 -3.07
N PRO A 49 28.35 -7.97 -3.68
CA PRO A 49 27.74 -6.72 -3.27
C PRO A 49 27.17 -6.81 -1.85
N ARG A 50 27.10 -5.67 -1.16
CA ARG A 50 26.50 -5.59 0.18
C ARG A 50 25.01 -5.85 0.12
N THR A 51 24.54 -6.74 0.99
CA THR A 51 23.11 -7.05 1.19
C THR A 51 22.56 -6.35 2.43
N GLU A 52 21.26 -6.12 2.49
CA GLU A 52 20.59 -5.42 3.60
C GLU A 52 19.39 -6.22 4.11
N LYS A 53 19.13 -6.16 5.43
CA LYS A 53 17.94 -6.80 6.03
C LYS A 53 16.68 -6.01 5.71
N ALA A 54 15.59 -6.73 5.43
CA ALA A 54 14.27 -6.13 5.26
C ALA A 54 13.84 -5.40 6.55
N LYS A 55 13.20 -4.23 6.38
CA LYS A 55 12.64 -3.42 7.48
C LYS A 55 11.12 -3.52 7.47
N HIS A 56 10.46 -3.24 8.59
CA HIS A 56 9.00 -3.21 8.70
C HIS A 56 8.51 -1.84 9.20
N ARG A 57 8.73 -0.81 8.37
CA ARG A 57 8.26 0.55 8.66
C ARG A 57 6.74 0.63 8.51
N ARG A 58 6.09 1.42 9.37
CA ARG A 58 4.64 1.63 9.39
C ARG A 58 4.30 2.97 10.02
N LEU A 59 3.17 3.57 9.65
CA LEU A 59 2.64 4.77 10.30
C LEU A 59 1.76 4.40 11.51
N GLY A 60 1.29 5.40 12.24
CA GLY A 60 0.20 5.23 13.21
C GLY A 60 -1.09 4.81 12.52
N ASN A 61 -1.96 4.07 13.20
CA ASN A 61 -3.29 3.79 12.67
C ASN A 61 -4.07 5.11 12.49
N ASN A 62 -4.91 5.19 11.45
CA ASN A 62 -5.71 6.36 11.12
C ASN A 62 -4.87 7.64 10.84
N SER A 63 -3.60 7.48 10.44
CA SER A 63 -2.73 8.59 10.06
C SER A 63 -3.11 9.12 8.67
N LEU A 64 -3.35 10.43 8.56
CA LEU A 64 -3.63 11.07 7.28
C LEU A 64 -2.33 11.29 6.52
N VAL A 65 -2.15 10.57 5.42
CA VAL A 65 -1.01 10.71 4.51
C VAL A 65 -1.18 11.96 3.62
N LYS A 66 -2.44 12.26 3.28
CA LYS A 66 -2.84 13.44 2.51
C LYS A 66 -4.22 13.87 2.97
N ASP A 67 -4.42 15.17 3.13
CA ASP A 67 -5.71 15.74 3.51
C ASP A 67 -5.98 17.01 2.70
N ARG A 68 -7.01 16.95 1.87
CA ARG A 68 -7.53 18.05 1.05
C ARG A 68 -9.04 18.24 1.27
N ARG A 69 -9.57 17.70 2.37
CA ARG A 69 -10.99 17.77 2.68
C ARG A 69 -11.44 19.23 2.83
N GLN A 70 -12.59 19.53 2.23
CA GLN A 70 -13.21 20.85 2.29
C GLN A 70 -14.29 20.96 3.38
N GLY A 71 -14.32 20.05 4.35
CA GLY A 71 -15.35 19.98 5.40
C GLY A 71 -16.49 19.02 5.06
N GLY A 72 -17.66 19.23 5.66
CA GLY A 72 -18.81 18.33 5.57
C GLY A 72 -19.12 17.62 6.88
N LEU A 73 -20.27 16.94 6.93
CA LEU A 73 -20.69 16.15 8.10
C LEU A 73 -20.51 14.65 7.90
N GLY A 74 -20.29 14.22 6.66
CA GLY A 74 -20.11 12.82 6.31
C GLY A 74 -18.97 12.14 7.08
N ARG A 75 -19.14 10.84 7.32
CA ARG A 75 -18.15 10.02 8.02
C ARG A 75 -17.90 8.73 7.25
N LEU A 76 -16.63 8.47 6.94
CA LEU A 76 -16.18 7.21 6.37
C LEU A 76 -15.52 6.36 7.47
N VAL A 77 -16.00 5.15 7.62
CA VAL A 77 -15.36 4.09 8.41
C VAL A 77 -14.74 3.10 7.44
N ILE A 78 -13.47 2.79 7.62
CA ILE A 78 -12.81 1.70 6.91
C ILE A 78 -12.39 0.65 7.93
N LYS A 79 -12.74 -0.60 7.67
CA LYS A 79 -12.32 -1.75 8.45
C LYS A 79 -11.23 -2.49 7.71
N ASN A 80 -10.05 -2.62 8.31
CA ASN A 80 -8.98 -3.44 7.76
C ASN A 80 -8.79 -4.70 8.60
N GLY A 81 -9.66 -5.70 8.48
CA GLY A 81 -9.47 -7.02 9.08
C GLY A 81 -8.54 -7.94 8.29
N THR A 82 -7.79 -7.42 7.30
CA THR A 82 -6.80 -8.20 6.56
C THR A 82 -5.51 -8.40 7.37
N SER A 83 -4.62 -9.25 6.87
CA SER A 83 -3.30 -9.52 7.46
C SER A 83 -2.22 -8.46 7.11
N SER A 84 -2.55 -7.49 6.27
CA SER A 84 -1.62 -6.46 5.77
C SER A 84 -2.05 -5.05 6.17
N ASP A 85 -1.07 -4.16 6.29
CA ASP A 85 -1.37 -2.73 6.43
C ASP A 85 -1.96 -2.21 5.11
N ALA A 86 -2.78 -1.18 5.17
CA ALA A 86 -3.47 -0.62 4.03
C ALA A 86 -3.39 0.91 4.01
N VAL A 87 -3.48 1.48 2.81
CA VAL A 87 -3.67 2.91 2.57
C VAL A 87 -4.88 3.08 1.69
N VAL A 88 -5.85 3.86 2.16
CA VAL A 88 -7.08 4.17 1.43
C VAL A 88 -7.01 5.60 0.93
N THR A 89 -7.25 5.77 -0.37
CA THR A 89 -7.34 7.07 -1.03
C THR A 89 -8.76 7.28 -1.53
N LEU A 90 -9.38 8.37 -1.06
CA LEU A 90 -10.71 8.78 -1.50
C LEU A 90 -10.57 9.87 -2.57
N THR A 91 -11.18 9.69 -3.74
CA THR A 91 -11.12 10.66 -4.84
C THR A 91 -12.50 11.14 -5.29
N LYS A 92 -12.59 12.42 -5.70
CA LYS A 92 -13.75 12.99 -6.40
C LYS A 92 -13.34 13.31 -7.82
N GLY A 93 -13.77 12.48 -8.77
CA GLY A 93 -13.16 12.43 -10.10
C GLY A 93 -11.66 12.09 -10.00
N GLN A 94 -10.81 12.91 -10.63
CA GLN A 94 -9.34 12.75 -10.59
C GLN A 94 -8.68 13.39 -9.36
N ARG A 95 -9.43 14.11 -8.52
CA ARG A 95 -8.86 14.84 -7.38
C ARG A 95 -8.89 13.99 -6.12
N THR A 96 -7.72 13.75 -5.53
CA THR A 96 -7.61 13.15 -4.20
C THR A 96 -8.17 14.07 -3.13
N ASN A 97 -9.18 13.59 -2.41
CA ASN A 97 -9.79 14.27 -1.28
C ASN A 97 -8.98 14.02 0.01
N PHE A 98 -8.69 12.76 0.31
CA PHE A 98 -7.75 12.41 1.38
C PHE A 98 -7.17 11.02 1.15
N THR A 99 -6.08 10.74 1.87
CA THR A 99 -5.44 9.43 1.95
C THR A 99 -5.17 9.11 3.41
N VAL A 100 -5.60 7.93 3.87
CA VAL A 100 -5.47 7.48 5.25
C VAL A 100 -4.75 6.15 5.32
N TYR A 101 -3.82 6.02 6.26
CA TYR A 101 -3.11 4.80 6.58
C TYR A 101 -3.84 4.03 7.68
N ILE A 102 -3.98 2.72 7.50
CA ILE A 102 -4.74 1.82 8.37
C ILE A 102 -3.89 0.59 8.64
N ARG A 103 -3.66 0.28 9.91
CA ARG A 103 -2.90 -0.91 10.27
C ARG A 103 -3.73 -2.18 10.04
N LYS A 104 -3.05 -3.31 9.83
CA LYS A 104 -3.69 -4.63 9.80
C LYS A 104 -4.51 -4.89 11.05
N GLY A 105 -5.67 -5.51 10.90
CA GLY A 105 -6.61 -5.80 11.99
C GLY A 105 -7.15 -4.56 12.71
N GLN A 106 -7.13 -3.38 12.10
CA GLN A 106 -7.58 -2.12 12.71
C GLN A 106 -8.58 -1.37 11.84
N ASP A 107 -9.35 -0.51 12.48
CA ASP A 107 -10.32 0.35 11.82
C ASP A 107 -9.81 1.80 11.77
N ALA A 108 -10.21 2.52 10.73
CA ALA A 108 -10.01 3.95 10.57
C ALA A 108 -11.36 4.66 10.47
N THR A 109 -11.46 5.84 11.08
CA THR A 109 -12.63 6.71 10.94
C THR A 109 -12.15 8.07 10.47
N VAL A 110 -12.58 8.44 9.27
CA VAL A 110 -12.35 9.75 8.67
C VAL A 110 -13.64 10.55 8.75
N ARG A 111 -13.63 11.62 9.54
CA ARG A 111 -14.76 12.55 9.69
C ARG A 111 -14.69 13.69 8.68
N ARG A 112 -15.70 14.55 8.64
CA ARG A 112 -15.71 15.77 7.84
C ARG A 112 -15.52 15.50 6.34
N VAL A 113 -16.30 14.54 5.83
CA VAL A 113 -16.35 14.24 4.41
C VAL A 113 -17.48 15.06 3.79
N ALA A 114 -17.15 15.84 2.76
CA ALA A 114 -18.10 16.69 2.05
C ALA A 114 -19.02 15.85 1.19
N ASP A 115 -20.22 16.37 0.93
CA ASP A 115 -21.18 15.71 0.07
C ASP A 115 -20.64 15.46 -1.35
N GLY A 116 -21.10 14.38 -1.95
CA GLY A 116 -20.76 13.95 -3.30
C GLY A 116 -20.43 12.47 -3.40
N ALA A 117 -20.25 12.04 -4.66
CA ALA A 117 -19.85 10.70 -5.02
C ALA A 117 -18.32 10.59 -5.10
N TYR A 118 -17.77 9.59 -4.43
CA TYR A 118 -16.32 9.35 -4.39
C TYR A 118 -15.97 7.93 -4.85
N THR A 119 -14.79 7.79 -5.44
CA THR A 119 -14.19 6.47 -5.66
C THR A 119 -13.25 6.16 -4.50
N VAL A 120 -13.32 4.92 -4.00
CA VAL A 120 -12.49 4.44 -2.90
C VAL A 120 -11.40 3.53 -3.46
N TYR A 121 -10.17 4.03 -3.50
CA TYR A 121 -8.99 3.24 -3.85
C TYR A 121 -8.31 2.75 -2.58
N PHE A 122 -7.71 1.58 -2.63
CA PHE A 122 -6.85 1.12 -1.55
C PHE A 122 -5.66 0.33 -2.07
N THR A 123 -4.55 0.47 -1.36
CA THR A 123 -3.37 -0.36 -1.56
C THR A 123 -3.04 -1.05 -0.24
N SER A 124 -2.64 -2.32 -0.30
CA SER A 124 -2.14 -3.04 0.85
C SER A 124 -0.66 -3.38 0.64
N GLY A 125 0.07 -3.67 1.72
CA GLY A 125 1.44 -4.15 1.63
C GLY A 125 2.23 -4.03 2.92
N THR A 126 3.55 -4.19 2.80
CA THR A 126 4.47 -4.11 3.94
C THR A 126 5.60 -3.11 3.70
N ASP A 127 6.20 -2.66 4.81
CA ASP A 127 7.30 -1.69 4.85
C ASP A 127 7.00 -0.37 4.13
N TRP A 128 6.22 0.47 4.82
CA TRP A 128 5.83 1.79 4.36
C TRP A 128 7.05 2.71 4.16
N SER A 129 7.12 3.33 2.99
CA SER A 129 8.08 4.38 2.66
C SER A 129 7.40 5.74 2.69
N GLY A 130 7.71 6.56 3.70
CA GLY A 130 7.15 7.91 3.81
C GLY A 130 7.52 8.83 2.64
N SER A 131 8.71 8.66 2.05
CA SER A 131 9.16 9.46 0.90
C SER A 131 8.43 9.08 -0.39
N LYS A 132 8.16 7.80 -0.62
CA LYS A 132 7.43 7.31 -1.79
C LYS A 132 5.91 7.34 -1.60
N ARG A 133 5.45 7.50 -0.36
CA ARG A 133 4.04 7.34 0.05
C ARG A 133 3.45 6.03 -0.45
N SER A 134 4.21 4.95 -0.32
CA SER A 134 3.84 3.63 -0.80
C SER A 134 4.45 2.53 0.07
N PHE A 135 3.88 1.34 -0.03
CA PHE A 135 4.53 0.11 0.43
C PHE A 135 5.66 -0.27 -0.52
N THR A 136 6.65 -0.99 -0.01
CA THR A 136 7.80 -1.41 -0.82
C THR A 136 7.74 -2.89 -1.19
N ARG A 137 6.88 -3.66 -0.52
CA ARG A 137 6.77 -5.11 -0.62
C ARG A 137 5.32 -5.56 -0.53
N ASP A 138 5.03 -6.69 -1.17
CA ASP A 138 3.74 -7.41 -1.12
C ASP A 138 2.56 -6.50 -1.47
N CYS A 139 2.75 -5.58 -2.44
CA CYS A 139 1.75 -4.56 -2.69
C CYS A 139 0.60 -5.09 -3.54
N SER A 140 -0.62 -4.71 -3.17
CA SER A 140 -1.80 -4.81 -4.04
C SER A 140 -2.40 -3.43 -4.27
N PHE A 141 -3.04 -3.22 -5.41
CA PHE A 141 -3.69 -1.97 -5.78
C PHE A 141 -5.10 -2.26 -6.29
N GLN A 142 -6.09 -1.73 -5.59
CA GLN A 142 -7.49 -2.05 -5.85
C GLN A 142 -8.37 -0.81 -5.68
N LYS A 143 -9.60 -0.90 -6.20
CA LYS A 143 -10.68 0.04 -5.92
C LYS A 143 -11.96 -0.73 -5.61
N PHE A 144 -12.81 -0.14 -4.79
CA PHE A 144 -14.20 -0.57 -4.70
C PHE A 144 -14.94 -0.16 -5.97
N ASP A 145 -15.78 -1.08 -6.47
CA ASP A 145 -16.60 -0.80 -7.65
C ASP A 145 -17.75 0.15 -7.28
N ASP A 146 -18.30 -0.02 -6.08
CA ASP A 146 -19.28 0.88 -5.48
C ASP A 146 -18.68 2.25 -5.15
N LYS A 147 -19.45 3.30 -5.45
CA LYS A 147 -19.12 4.66 -5.02
C LYS A 147 -19.44 4.87 -3.55
N ALA A 148 -18.65 5.72 -2.91
CA ALA A 148 -18.96 6.25 -1.60
C ALA A 148 -19.75 7.55 -1.76
N ASP A 149 -21.08 7.47 -1.67
CA ASP A 149 -21.97 8.62 -1.83
C ASP A 149 -22.33 9.25 -0.49
N PHE A 150 -21.89 10.51 -0.28
CA PHE A 150 -22.20 11.30 0.90
C PHE A 150 -23.27 12.34 0.60
N ASN A 151 -24.29 12.42 1.45
CA ASN A 151 -25.34 13.42 1.37
C ASN A 151 -25.67 13.93 2.78
N THR A 152 -25.91 15.24 2.86
CA THR A 152 -26.35 15.93 4.06
C THR A 152 -27.66 16.65 3.74
N ARG A 153 -28.68 16.47 4.59
CA ARG A 153 -29.99 17.12 4.45
C ARG A 153 -30.48 17.68 5.77
N GLN A 154 -31.13 18.84 5.70
CA GLN A 154 -31.84 19.40 6.84
C GLN A 154 -33.16 18.67 7.04
N VAL A 155 -33.48 18.36 8.29
CA VAL A 155 -34.72 17.68 8.70
C VAL A 155 -35.33 18.43 9.87
N SER A 156 -36.62 18.23 10.14
CA SER A 156 -37.23 18.77 11.36
C SER A 156 -36.47 18.22 12.58
N GLY A 157 -35.93 19.11 13.42
CA GLY A 157 -35.15 18.74 14.61
C GLY A 157 -33.65 18.54 14.39
N GLY A 158 -33.07 18.79 13.20
CA GLY A 158 -31.62 18.81 13.02
C GLY A 158 -31.13 18.54 11.60
N THR A 159 -29.94 17.94 11.51
CA THR A 159 -29.29 17.62 10.24
C THR A 159 -28.98 16.13 10.16
N GLN A 160 -29.44 15.49 9.09
CA GLN A 160 -29.09 14.10 8.77
C GLN A 160 -27.93 14.07 7.78
N TYR A 161 -26.96 13.19 7.99
CA TYR A 161 -25.80 13.02 7.10
C TYR A 161 -25.39 11.55 6.97
N THR A 162 -24.69 11.21 5.89
CA THR A 162 -24.28 9.83 5.61
C THR A 162 -23.08 9.38 6.46
N ILE A 163 -23.18 8.16 7.00
CA ILE A 163 -22.05 7.40 7.56
C ILE A 163 -21.89 6.13 6.72
N LEU A 164 -20.74 5.97 6.06
CA LEU A 164 -20.43 4.80 5.24
C LEU A 164 -19.39 3.91 5.91
N THR A 165 -19.49 2.60 5.69
CA THR A 165 -18.51 1.61 6.16
C THR A 165 -18.04 0.74 5.01
N PHE A 166 -16.73 0.73 4.76
CA PHE A 166 -16.09 -0.17 3.80
C PHE A 166 -15.20 -1.17 4.56
N SER A 167 -15.25 -2.45 4.18
CA SER A 167 -14.45 -3.51 4.84
C SER A 167 -13.49 -4.14 3.84
N LEU A 168 -12.19 -4.05 4.10
CA LEU A 168 -11.14 -4.53 3.19
C LEU A 168 -11.05 -6.07 3.13
N GLU A 169 -11.44 -6.77 4.20
CA GLU A 169 -11.51 -8.24 4.18
C GLU A 169 -12.61 -8.77 3.24
N LYS A 170 -13.73 -8.04 3.10
CA LYS A 170 -14.86 -8.46 2.26
C LYS A 170 -14.64 -8.17 0.78
N SER A 171 -13.74 -7.25 0.46
CA SER A 171 -13.22 -7.12 -0.91
C SER A 171 -12.27 -8.25 -1.29
N ILE A 172 -11.65 -8.90 -0.31
CA ILE A 172 -10.81 -10.09 -0.49
C ILE A 172 -11.68 -11.33 -0.18
N GLY A 173 -12.68 -11.60 -1.03
CA GLY A 173 -13.50 -12.83 -0.96
C GLY A 173 -14.92 -12.70 -0.38
N GLY A 174 -15.60 -11.55 -0.50
CA GLY A 174 -16.98 -11.34 -0.04
C GLY A 174 -17.83 -10.47 -0.98
N ASN A 175 -19.03 -10.07 -0.53
CA ASN A 175 -20.06 -9.39 -1.36
C ASN A 175 -19.70 -7.98 -1.88
N ALA A 176 -18.63 -7.36 -1.39
CA ALA A 176 -18.18 -6.07 -1.91
C ALA A 176 -17.22 -6.32 -3.06
N THR A 177 -17.58 -5.95 -4.29
CA THR A 177 -16.74 -6.19 -5.46
C THR A 177 -15.66 -5.12 -5.57
N THR A 178 -14.48 -5.57 -5.98
CA THR A 178 -13.33 -4.70 -6.23
C THR A 178 -12.69 -5.04 -7.55
N SER A 179 -12.20 -4.00 -8.20
CA SER A 179 -11.36 -4.12 -9.38
C SER A 179 -9.89 -3.88 -9.01
N GLU A 180 -8.99 -4.64 -9.63
CA GLU A 180 -7.57 -4.33 -9.62
C GLU A 180 -7.32 -3.01 -10.37
N VAL A 181 -6.31 -2.26 -9.92
CA VAL A 181 -5.93 -0.99 -10.51
C VAL A 181 -4.45 -1.07 -10.86
N PRO A 182 -4.07 -0.86 -12.13
CA PRO A 182 -2.67 -0.74 -12.51
C PRO A 182 -1.95 0.30 -11.65
N GLU A 183 -0.71 0.02 -11.29
CA GLU A 183 0.06 0.83 -10.35
C GLU A 183 0.24 2.29 -10.81
N ASP A 184 0.41 2.50 -12.11
CA ASP A 184 0.53 3.79 -12.76
C ASP A 184 -0.79 4.57 -12.82
N GLU A 185 -1.92 3.87 -12.79
CA GLU A 185 -3.28 4.46 -12.71
C GLU A 185 -3.73 4.77 -11.28
N PHE A 186 -3.01 4.29 -10.25
CA PHE A 186 -3.38 4.52 -8.86
C PHE A 186 -3.31 6.03 -8.49
N PRO A 187 -4.27 6.59 -7.72
CA PRO A 187 -4.24 8.02 -7.40
C PRO A 187 -3.06 8.42 -6.50
N SER A 188 -2.57 9.66 -6.65
CA SER A 188 -1.45 10.24 -5.87
C SER A 188 -1.89 11.23 -4.78
#